data_AF-A0A3D1PHD0-F1
#
_entry.id   AF-A0A3D1PHD0-F1
#
_cell.length_a   1.000
_cell.length_b   1.000
_cell.length_c   1.000
_cell.angle_alpha   90.00
_cell.angle_beta   90.00
_cell.angle_gamma   90.00
#
_symmetry.space_group_name_H-M   'P 1'
#
loop_
_entity.id
_entity.type
_entity.pdbx_description
1 polymer ?
#
loop_
_entity_poly.entity_id
_entity_poly.type
_entity_poly.pdbx_seq_one_letter_code
_entity_poly.pdbx_strand_id
1 'polypeptide(L)' 'ENQWKHFAQVGQQRVLKSNTWESTAQNYLSVIEQIVSSAKAGDRSQLLPIHPYFRNPQPNNDISLKELKQTYFNT' A
#
# COMPACT_ATOMS: atom_id res chain seq x y z
N GLU A 1 40.30 8.86 11.88
CA GLU A 1 40.00 8.31 10.53
C GLU A 1 39.49 6.87 10.52
N ASN A 2 40.11 5.92 11.22
CA ASN A 2 39.72 4.50 11.14
C ASN A 2 38.28 4.19 11.60
N GLN A 3 37.78 4.86 12.64
CA GLN A 3 36.39 4.70 13.09
C GLN A 3 35.37 5.19 12.05
N TRP A 4 35.66 6.29 11.36
CA TRP A 4 34.80 6.80 10.29
C TRP A 4 34.71 5.84 9.10
N LYS A 5 35.84 5.25 8.69
CA LYS A 5 35.86 4.22 7.63
C LYS A 5 35.06 2.98 8.04
N HIS A 6 35.20 2.55 9.29
CA HIS A 6 34.44 1.43 9.82
C HIS A 6 32.92 1.68 9.80
N PHE A 7 32.47 2.83 10.31
CA PHE A 7 31.04 3.16 10.29
C PHE A 7 30.48 3.33 8.88
N ALA A 8 31.27 3.90 7.96
CA ALA A 8 30.89 3.99 6.55
C ALA A 8 30.67 2.61 5.91
N GLN A 9 31.59 1.66 6.14
CA GLN A 9 31.46 0.29 5.64
C GLN A 9 30.26 -0.44 6.22
N VAL A 10 30.08 -0.38 7.55
CA VAL A 10 28.95 -1.04 8.23
C VAL A 10 27.61 -0.44 7.77
N GLY A 11 27.56 0.88 7.61
CA GLY A 11 26.38 1.58 7.08
C GLY A 11 26.03 1.13 5.65
N GLN A 12 27.03 1.08 4.77
CA GLN A 12 26.84 0.62 3.39
C GLN A 12 26.35 -0.84 3.34
N GLN A 13 26.96 -1.73 4.12
CA GLN A 13 26.54 -3.13 4.20
C GLN A 13 25.10 -3.28 4.69
N ARG A 14 24.68 -2.47 5.68
CA ARG A 14 23.31 -2.47 6.16
C ARG A 14 22.32 -2.04 5.07
N VAL A 15 22.63 -0.97 4.35
CA VAL A 15 21.79 -0.47 3.24
C VAL A 15 21.64 -1.54 2.16
N LEU A 16 22.75 -2.12 1.69
CA LEU A 16 22.72 -3.17 0.66
C LEU A 16 21.99 -4.44 1.10
N LYS A 17 21.95 -4.72 2.41
CA LYS A 17 21.25 -5.88 2.95
C LYS A 17 19.74 -5.70 3.06
N SER A 18 19.27 -4.51 3.46
CA SER A 18 17.85 -4.33 3.86
C SER A 18 17.09 -3.26 3.08
N ASN A 19 17.77 -2.39 2.34
CA ASN A 19 17.15 -1.27 1.61
C ASN A 19 17.22 -1.51 0.09
N THR A 20 16.97 -2.75 -0.31
CA THR A 20 16.83 -3.12 -1.71
C THR A 20 15.36 -3.17 -2.09
N TRP A 21 15.08 -2.98 -3.38
CA TRP A 21 13.73 -3.15 -3.92
C TRP A 21 13.21 -4.58 -3.70
N GLU A 22 14.06 -5.60 -3.88
CA GLU A 22 13.76 -6.99 -3.54
C GLU A 22 13.32 -7.17 -2.08
N SER A 23 14.10 -6.67 -1.11
CA SER A 23 13.75 -6.82 0.31
C SER A 23 12.46 -6.07 0.64
N THR A 24 12.23 -4.93 -0.01
CA THR A 24 10.98 -4.17 0.13
C THR A 24 9.80 -4.95 -0.43
N ALA A 25 9.91 -5.50 -1.63
CA ALA A 25 8.87 -6.28 -2.28
C ALA A 25 8.53 -7.55 -1.48
N GLN A 26 9.55 -8.27 -0.99
CA GLN A 26 9.35 -9.45 -0.16
C GLN A 26 8.61 -9.14 1.15
N ASN A 27 8.94 -8.01 1.79
CA ASN A 27 8.25 -7.56 3.01
C ASN A 27 6.79 -7.20 2.72
N TYR A 28 6.51 -6.50 1.62
CA TYR A 28 5.13 -6.23 1.19
C TYR A 28 4.34 -7.50 0.93
N LEU A 29 4.94 -8.47 0.22
CA LEU A 29 4.29 -9.75 -0.03
C LEU A 29 3.94 -10.48 1.27
N SER A 30 4.88 -10.56 2.22
CA SER A 30 4.65 -11.20 3.52
C SER A 30 3.50 -10.54 4.30
N VAL A 31 3.42 -9.21 4.29
CA VAL A 31 2.32 -8.48 4.95
C VAL A 31 0.98 -8.75 4.26
N ILE A 32 0.95 -8.75 2.91
CA ILE A 32 -0.26 -9.07 2.14
C ILE A 32 -0.74 -10.49 2.45
N GLU A 33 0.15 -11.48 2.47
CA GLU A 33 -0.16 -12.87 2.80
C GLU A 33 -0.72 -13.00 4.23
N GLN A 34 -0.14 -12.27 5.19
CA GLN A 34 -0.65 -12.23 6.56
C GLN A 34 -2.06 -11.62 6.63
N ILE A 35 -2.30 -10.53 5.89
CA ILE A 35 -3.63 -9.89 5.84
C ILE A 35 -4.63 -10.88 5.26
N VAL A 36 -4.35 -11.45 4.09
CA VAL A 36 -5.25 -12.38 3.38
C VAL A 36 -5.55 -13.64 4.20
N SER A 37 -4.57 -14.15 4.96
CA SER A 37 -4.74 -15.32 5.83
C SER A 37 -5.51 -15.01 7.12
N SER A 38 -5.67 -13.75 7.50
CA SER A 38 -6.42 -13.36 8.69
C SER A 38 -7.94 -13.35 8.41
N ALA A 39 -8.73 -13.95 9.30
CA ALA A 39 -10.20 -13.95 9.21
C ALA A 39 -10.83 -12.54 9.25
N LYS A 40 -10.06 -11.52 9.69
CA LYS A 40 -10.49 -10.11 9.73
C LYS A 40 -10.37 -9.38 8.40
N ALA A 41 -9.67 -9.92 7.40
CA ALA A 41 -9.58 -9.29 6.07
C ALA A 41 -10.91 -9.26 5.30
N GLY A 42 -11.95 -9.93 5.83
CA GLY A 42 -13.24 -10.11 5.16
C GLY A 42 -14.39 -9.24 5.63
N ASP A 43 -14.21 -8.34 6.62
CA ASP A 43 -15.32 -7.46 7.03
C ASP A 43 -15.55 -6.35 6.00
N ARG A 44 -16.26 -6.72 4.93
CA ARG A 44 -16.63 -5.82 3.83
C ARG A 44 -17.45 -4.63 4.30
N SER A 45 -18.03 -4.67 5.50
CA SER A 45 -18.76 -3.54 6.06
C SER A 45 -17.85 -2.36 6.44
N GLN A 46 -16.55 -2.59 6.61
CA GLN A 46 -15.54 -1.57 6.90
C GLN A 46 -14.83 -1.03 5.65
N LEU A 47 -15.06 -1.65 4.48
CA LEU A 47 -14.43 -1.22 3.23
C LEU A 47 -15.19 -0.04 2.63
N LEU A 48 -14.44 0.93 2.09
CA LEU A 48 -15.03 2.01 1.31
C LEU A 48 -15.75 1.43 0.09
N PRO A 49 -17.01 1.83 -0.18
CA PRO A 49 -17.74 1.34 -1.33
C PRO A 49 -17.05 1.79 -2.63
N ILE A 50 -16.72 0.86 -3.52
CA ILE A 50 -16.18 1.19 -4.85
C ILE A 50 -17.36 1.53 -5.77
N HIS A 51 -17.42 2.78 -6.26
CA HIS A 51 -18.48 3.24 -7.16
C HIS A 51 -18.47 2.43 -8.48
N PRO A 52 -19.63 2.07 -9.06
CA PRO A 52 -19.72 1.25 -10.28
C PRO A 52 -18.89 1.78 -11.46
N TYR A 53 -18.74 3.10 -11.56
CA TYR A 53 -17.87 3.77 -12.54
C TYR A 53 -16.45 3.18 -12.58
N PHE A 54 -15.84 2.89 -11.43
CA PHE A 54 -14.47 2.37 -11.35
C PHE A 54 -14.34 0.87 -11.67
N ARG A 55 -15.47 0.16 -11.80
CA ARG A 55 -15.50 -1.26 -12.17
C ARG A 55 -15.82 -1.45 -13.65
N ASN A 56 -16.75 -0.67 -14.19
CA ASN A 56 -17.15 -0.70 -15.59
C ASN A 56 -17.79 0.65 -15.96
N PRO A 57 -17.04 1.63 -16.48
CA PRO A 57 -17.57 2.95 -16.80
C PRO A 57 -18.54 2.85 -17.97
N GLN A 58 -19.74 3.39 -17.77
CA GLN A 58 -20.85 3.41 -18.71
C GLN A 58 -21.54 4.78 -18.61
N PRO A 59 -22.17 5.30 -19.70
CA PRO A 59 -22.84 6.60 -19.65
C PRO A 59 -23.90 6.71 -18.54
N ASN A 60 -24.52 5.60 -18.14
CA ASN A 60 -25.54 5.56 -17.09
C ASN A 60 -24.97 5.50 -15.67
N ASN A 61 -23.66 5.36 -15.50
CA ASN A 61 -22.99 5.34 -14.19
C ASN A 61 -21.86 6.36 -14.08
N ASP A 62 -21.86 7.35 -14.97
CA ASP A 62 -20.98 8.50 -14.88
C ASP A 62 -21.15 9.20 -13.53
N ILE A 63 -20.07 9.80 -13.04
CA ILE A 63 -20.04 10.40 -11.70
C ILE A 63 -19.26 11.70 -11.70
N SER A 64 -19.83 12.73 -11.09
CA SER A 64 -19.16 14.02 -10.95
C SER A 64 -18.14 14.02 -9.81
N LEU A 65 -17.18 14.93 -9.88
CA LEU A 65 -16.22 15.16 -8.79
C LEU A 65 -16.92 15.52 -7.47
N LYS A 66 -18.07 16.19 -7.52
CA LYS A 66 -18.86 16.54 -6.34
C LYS A 66 -19.42 15.30 -5.66
N GLU A 67 -20.00 14.37 -6.42
CA GLU A 67 -20.54 13.11 -5.90
C GLU A 67 -19.44 12.20 -5.36
N LEU A 68 -18.29 12.12 -6.04
CA LEU A 68 -17.11 11.42 -5.52
C LEU A 68 -16.64 11.99 -4.18
N LYS A 69 -16.60 13.32 -4.07
CA LYS A 69 -16.19 13.99 -2.83
C LYS A 69 -17.10 13.63 -1.65
N GLN A 70 -18.41 13.66 -1.88
CA GLN A 70 -19.41 13.28 -0.87
C GLN A 70 -19.29 11.79 -0.48
N THR A 71 -19.07 10.91 -1.46
CA THR A 71 -19.03 9.45 -1.24
C THR A 71 -17.80 9.00 -0.46
N TYR A 72 -16.63 9.58 -0.72
CA TYR A 72 -15.35 9.08 -0.17
C TYR A 72 -14.76 9.91 0.96
N PHE A 73 -15.11 11.20 1.05
CA PHE A 73 -14.46 12.11 1.98
C PHE A 73 -15.40 12.66 3.05
N ASN A 74 -16.71 12.34 3.04
CA ASN A 74 -17.71 12.84 3.99
C ASN A 74 -17.56 14.35 4.28
N THR A 75 -17.28 15.15 3.24
CA THR A 75 -17.02 16.60 3.32
C THR A 75 -18.16 17.40 2.73
#